data_AF-A0AAD8CM71-F1
#
_entry.id   AF-A0AAD8CM71-F1
#
_cell.length_a   1.000
_cell.length_b   1.000
_cell.length_c   1.000
_cell.angle_alpha   90.00
_cell.angle_beta   90.00
_cell.angle_gamma   90.00
#
_symmetry.space_group_name_H-M   'P 1'
#
loop_
_entity.id
_entity.type
_entity.pdbx_description
1 polymer ?
#
loop_
_entity_poly.entity_id
_entity_poly.type
_entity_poly.pdbx_seq_one_letter_code
_entity_poly.pdbx_strand_id
1 'polypeptide(L)' 'MFEGPQGKKVLACSIAALKGNSYFYAGQLMAMSIIHGGPPQFLSPVLTEALICGPEKVIVSAEDVANEEIHSQIILVSC' A
#
# COMPACT_ATOMS: atom_id res chain seq x y z
N MET A 1 -13.27 2.55 -0.46
CA MET A 1 -12.27 1.76 0.29
C MET A 1 -11.11 2.67 0.68
N PHE A 2 -10.45 3.31 -0.27
CA PHE A 2 -9.50 4.40 0.00
C PHE A 2 -10.14 5.76 -0.25
N GLU A 3 -9.54 6.82 0.28
CA GLU A 3 -9.92 8.22 0.10
C GLU A 3 -8.74 9.07 -0.36
N GLY A 4 -9.02 10.18 -1.02
CA GLY A 4 -7.99 11.07 -1.55
C GLY A 4 -8.57 12.15 -2.46
N PRO A 5 -7.78 13.19 -2.79
CA PRO A 5 -8.24 14.26 -3.67
C PRO A 5 -8.58 13.73 -5.06
N GLN A 6 -9.66 14.24 -5.66
CA GLN A 6 -10.08 13.83 -7.00
C GLN A 6 -8.97 14.12 -8.04
N GLY A 7 -8.67 13.14 -8.89
CA GLY A 7 -7.65 13.26 -9.94
C GLY A 7 -6.20 13.17 -9.44
N LYS A 8 -5.97 12.95 -8.14
CA LYS A 8 -4.63 12.71 -7.58
C LYS A 8 -4.43 11.23 -7.30
N LYS A 9 -3.23 10.72 -7.59
CA LYS A 9 -2.79 9.35 -7.26
C LYS A 9 -2.31 9.26 -5.80
N VAL A 10 -3.09 9.80 -4.89
CA VAL A 10 -2.81 9.77 -3.45
C VAL A 10 -3.99 9.09 -2.80
N LEU A 11 -3.77 7.88 -2.30
CA LEU A 11 -4.78 7.07 -1.63
C LEU A 11 -4.40 6.94 -0.15
N ALA A 12 -5.27 7.43 0.71
CA ALA A 12 -5.21 7.26 2.14
C ALA A 12 -6.24 6.21 2.59
N CYS A 13 -6.00 5.62 3.75
CA CYS A 13 -6.96 4.69 4.34
C CYS A 13 -8.23 5.41 4.77
N SER A 14 -9.40 4.92 4.35
CA SER A 14 -10.66 5.49 4.77
C SER A 14 -11.13 4.90 6.10
N ILE A 15 -11.39 5.77 7.09
CA ILE A 15 -11.90 5.36 8.40
C ILE A 15 -13.27 4.68 8.27
N ALA A 16 -14.11 5.13 7.35
CA ALA A 16 -15.41 4.52 7.09
C ALA A 16 -15.25 3.07 6.58
N ALA A 17 -14.30 2.85 5.66
CA ALA A 17 -13.99 1.52 5.15
C ALA A 17 -13.39 0.59 6.22
N LEU A 18 -12.58 1.14 7.14
CA LEU A 18 -12.05 0.42 8.29
C LEU A 18 -13.17 -0.05 9.22
N LYS A 19 -14.08 0.85 9.61
CA LYS A 19 -15.24 0.51 10.46
C LYS A 19 -16.18 -0.50 9.78
N GLY A 20 -16.29 -0.44 8.46
CA GLY A 20 -17.10 -1.35 7.65
C GLY A 20 -16.42 -2.66 7.26
N ASN A 21 -15.29 -3.04 7.89
CA ASN A 21 -14.54 -4.26 7.60
C ASN A 21 -14.08 -4.43 6.13
N SER A 22 -14.08 -3.37 5.32
CA SER A 22 -13.73 -3.47 3.90
C SER A 22 -12.29 -3.92 3.70
N TYR A 23 -11.36 -3.43 4.54
CA TYR A 23 -9.96 -3.87 4.50
C TYR A 23 -9.78 -5.33 4.91
N PHE A 24 -10.59 -5.82 5.86
CA PHE A 24 -10.57 -7.22 6.26
C PHE A 24 -10.97 -8.13 5.10
N TYR A 25 -12.07 -7.83 4.42
CA TYR A 25 -12.50 -8.61 3.24
C TYR A 25 -11.54 -8.48 2.06
N ALA A 26 -10.96 -7.30 1.83
CA ALA A 26 -9.92 -7.12 0.83
C ALA A 26 -8.69 -8.00 1.13
N GLY A 27 -8.28 -8.09 2.40
CA GLY A 27 -7.23 -8.99 2.86
C GLY A 27 -7.55 -10.47 2.58
N GLN A 28 -8.78 -10.90 2.85
CA GLN A 28 -9.23 -12.27 2.55
C GLN A 28 -9.16 -12.57 1.05
N LEU A 29 -9.64 -11.65 0.20
CA LEU A 29 -9.57 -11.80 -1.25
C LEU A 29 -8.12 -11.89 -1.74
N MET A 30 -7.23 -11.04 -1.23
CA MET A 30 -5.81 -11.10 -1.57
C MET A 30 -5.17 -12.44 -1.15
N ALA A 31 -5.48 -12.93 0.05
CA ALA A 31 -4.99 -14.23 0.52
C ALA A 31 -5.50 -15.39 -0.36
N MET A 32 -6.77 -15.35 -0.77
CA MET A 32 -7.34 -16.34 -1.68
C MET A 32 -6.67 -16.33 -3.05
N SER A 33 -6.33 -15.16 -3.60
CA SER A 33 -5.59 -15.05 -4.86
C SER A 33 -4.22 -15.74 -4.80
N ILE A 34 -3.50 -15.59 -3.68
CA ILE A 34 -2.21 -16.26 -3.46
C ILE A 34 -2.37 -17.78 -3.52
N ILE A 35 -3.37 -18.32 -2.82
CA ILE A 35 -3.61 -19.78 -2.74
C ILE A 35 -3.98 -20.37 -4.12
N HIS A 36 -4.68 -19.61 -4.97
CA HIS A 36 -5.24 -20.10 -6.23
C HIS A 36 -4.39 -19.78 -7.47
N GLY A 37 -3.14 -19.33 -7.30
CA GLY A 37 -2.18 -19.25 -8.41
C GLY A 37 -1.69 -17.86 -8.78
N GLY A 38 -1.82 -16.85 -7.91
CA GLY A 38 -0.96 -15.68 -8.02
C GLY A 38 -1.35 -14.52 -7.11
N PRO A 39 -0.37 -13.86 -6.46
CA PRO A 39 -0.61 -12.61 -5.76
C PRO A 39 -1.15 -11.56 -6.74
N PRO A 40 -1.93 -10.57 -6.26
CA PRO A 40 -2.39 -9.50 -7.12
C PRO A 40 -1.19 -8.75 -7.73
N GLN A 41 -1.06 -8.73 -9.06
CA GLN A 41 0.07 -8.10 -9.78
C GLN A 41 0.12 -6.57 -9.66
N PHE A 42 -0.76 -5.97 -8.86
CA PHE A 42 -0.81 -4.52 -8.64
C PHE A 42 -0.10 -4.07 -7.35
N LEU A 43 0.33 -5.01 -6.50
CA LEU A 43 1.04 -4.67 -5.25
C LEU A 43 2.53 -4.41 -5.54
N SER A 44 3.10 -3.39 -4.90
CA SER A 44 4.54 -3.14 -4.99
C SER A 44 5.33 -4.27 -4.29
N PRO A 45 6.60 -4.49 -4.66
CA PRO A 45 7.46 -5.45 -3.97
C PRO A 45 7.54 -5.18 -2.46
N VAL A 46 7.76 -3.93 -2.05
CA VAL A 46 7.83 -3.53 -0.63
C VAL A 46 6.54 -3.84 0.13
N LEU A 47 5.37 -3.57 -0.46
CA LEU A 47 4.09 -3.85 0.18
C LEU A 47 3.84 -5.36 0.28
N THR A 48 4.22 -6.10 -0.76
CA THR A 48 4.11 -7.56 -0.78
C THR A 48 4.97 -8.19 0.31
N GLU A 49 6.21 -7.73 0.46
CA GLU A 49 7.11 -8.20 1.50
C GLU A 49 6.58 -7.85 2.90
N ALA A 50 6.03 -6.64 3.08
CA ALA A 50 5.46 -6.23 4.36
C ALA A 50 4.24 -7.08 4.76
N LEU A 51 3.43 -7.50 3.78
CA LEU A 51 2.29 -8.39 4.01
C LEU A 51 2.72 -9.83 4.37
N ILE A 52 3.88 -10.28 3.88
CA ILE A 52 4.39 -11.64 4.13
C ILE A 52 5.17 -11.70 5.45
N CYS A 53 6.09 -10.76 5.63
CA CYS A 53 7.08 -10.79 6.71
C CYS A 53 6.69 -9.96 7.94
N GLY A 54 5.73 -9.04 7.78
CA GLY A 54 5.39 -8.01 8.74
C GLY A 54 6.07 -6.67 8.40
N PRO A 55 5.40 -5.52 8.56
CA PRO A 55 5.95 -4.20 8.23
C PRO A 55 7.20 -3.85 9.07
N GLU A 56 7.34 -4.43 10.26
CA GLU A 56 8.49 -4.26 11.13
C GLU A 56 9.79 -4.89 10.61
N LYS A 57 9.70 -5.75 9.58
CA LYS A 57 10.85 -6.45 8.99
C LYS A 57 11.22 -5.95 7.61
N VAL A 58 10.54 -4.92 7.11
CA VAL A 58 10.77 -4.36 5.78
C VAL A 58 11.46 -3.00 5.89
N ILE A 59 12.55 -2.84 5.15
CA ILE A 59 13.24 -1.57 5.01
C ILE A 59 12.57 -0.81 3.87
N VAL A 60 12.02 0.35 4.17
CA VAL A 60 11.39 1.25 3.19
C VAL A 60 12.34 2.41 2.92
N SER A 61 12.56 2.71 1.65
CA SER A 61 13.42 3.80 1.17
C SER A 61 12.60 4.88 0.46
N ALA A 62 13.23 6.04 0.21
CA ALA A 62 12.60 7.06 -0.63
C ALA A 62 12.27 6.51 -2.02
N GLU A 63 13.14 5.64 -2.57
CA GLU A 63 13.01 5.00 -3.89
C GLU A 63 11.69 4.22 -4.06
N ASP A 64 11.09 3.76 -2.96
CA ASP A 64 9.82 3.02 -2.96
C ASP A 64 8.59 3.92 -3.14
N VAL A 65 8.78 5.25 -3.16
CA VAL A 65 7.70 6.24 -3.30
C VAL A 65 7.40 6.50 -4.78
N ALA A 66 6.32 5.88 -5.28
CA ALA A 66 5.89 6.01 -6.68
C ALA A 66 5.35 7.40 -7.08
N ASN A 67 5.16 8.32 -6.13
CA ASN A 67 4.69 9.68 -6.42
C ASN A 67 5.88 10.63 -6.45
N GLU A 68 6.26 11.08 -7.65
CA GLU A 68 7.38 12.00 -7.90
C GLU A 68 7.37 13.28 -7.05
N GLU A 69 6.19 13.84 -6.80
CA GLU A 69 6.04 15.06 -5.99
C GLU A 69 6.37 14.77 -4.52
N ILE A 70 5.85 13.66 -3.98
CA ILE A 70 6.13 13.22 -2.61
C ILE A 70 7.60 12.78 -2.47
N HIS A 71 8.12 12.06 -3.47
CA HIS A 71 9.50 11.62 -3.55
C HIS A 71 10.46 12.81 -3.45
N SER A 72 10.23 13.84 -4.27
CA SER A 72 11.04 15.06 -4.27
C SER A 72 11.01 15.77 -2.92
N GLN A 73 9.84 15.83 -2.27
CA GLN A 73 9.69 16.44 -0.95
C GLN A 73 10.42 15.64 0.15
N ILE A 74 10.38 14.30 0.11
CA ILE A 74 11.08 13.44 1.08
C ILE A 74 12.59 13.60 0.95
N ILE A 75 13.11 13.65 -0.29
CA ILE A 75 14.55 13.86 -0.54
C ILE A 75 14.99 15.22 -0.01
N LEU A 76 14.22 16.28 -0.25
CA LEU A 76 14.54 17.63 0.22
C LEU A 76 14.62 17.74 1.75
N VAL A 77 13.81 16.98 2.49
CA VAL A 77 13.79 17.00 3.96
C VAL A 77 14.85 16.05 4.57
N SER A 78 15.43 15.15 3.79
CA SER A 78 16.46 14.22 4.22
C SER A 78 17.90 14.75 4.05
N CYS A 79 18.06 15.97 3.50
CA CYS A 79 19.33 16.72 3.40
C CYS A 79 19.50 17.70 4.57
#